data_AF-A0A8T3XF39-F1
#
_entry.id   AF-A0A8T3XF39-F1
#
_cell.length_a   1.000
_cell.length_b   1.000
_cell.length_c   1.000
_cell.angle_alpha   90.00
_cell.angle_beta   90.00
_cell.angle_gamma   90.00
#
_symmetry.space_group_name_H-M   'P 1'
#
loop_
_entity.id
_entity.type
_entity.pdbx_description
1 polymer ?
#
loop_
_entity_poly.entity_id
_entity_poly.type
_entity_poly.pdbx_seq_one_letter_code
_entity_poly.pdbx_strand_id
1 'polypeptide(L)'
;MDVDEFLDREVQVKKKVEVEKKPIIVEAEEQKTAVKHYFELWNKISKSRFQWDAAAYEEISKVAERVKEDLAKTIPEVKRRRAIIKQLIGKTLILLGKKDYAAATKLYSEICEIRDSLPDFFLEERKELNTEIFMLYEKLHEDIDSKFIADFKDSISKVRSHIQDAASHLDSKNMEDAKNFYERAIDAYTSMSEGFLQEKIELGAQLAELYKDISISMQIQSLQQKLDNNKILSHSPPKAEDKLRYLSGIASRSNKIDAEKGAQGSQLHSIQSKNLLSKLIARKLDRAKAHLQKNMYADARRNIESVLRVEPENEEARQLLKSLPVGY
;
A
#
# COMPACT_ATOMS: atom_id res chain seq x y z
N MET A 1 2.53 13.08 0.18
CA MET A 1 3.16 12.56 1.40
C MET A 1 4.02 11.39 0.97
N ASP A 2 5.29 11.42 1.35
CA ASP A 2 6.27 10.38 1.02
C ASP A 2 6.02 9.14 1.89
N VAL A 3 6.15 7.95 1.31
CA VAL A 3 5.94 6.67 2.04
C VAL A 3 6.98 6.51 3.16
N ASP A 4 8.17 7.07 2.99
CA ASP A 4 9.23 7.07 4.00
C ASP A 4 8.87 7.95 5.22
N GLU A 5 8.12 9.04 5.03
CA GLU A 5 7.70 9.94 6.12
C GLU A 5 6.56 9.31 6.97
N PHE A 6 5.79 8.39 6.39
CA PHE A 6 4.71 7.68 7.08
C PHE A 6 5.26 6.61 8.06
N LEU A 7 6.27 5.85 7.65
CA LEU A 7 6.89 4.81 8.49
C LEU A 7 7.59 5.41 9.72
N ASP A 8 8.18 6.60 9.59
CA ASP A 8 8.84 7.27 10.71
C ASP A 8 7.85 7.84 11.76
N ARG A 9 6.60 8.12 11.38
CA ARG A 9 5.58 8.68 12.29
C ARG A 9 4.86 7.63 13.12
N GLU A 10 4.59 6.46 12.56
CA GLU A 10 3.89 5.39 13.29
C GLU A 10 4.78 4.69 14.34
N VAL A 11 6.11 4.71 14.16
CA VAL A 11 7.07 4.09 15.09
C VAL A 11 7.29 4.93 16.37
N GLN A 12 6.93 6.22 16.38
CA GLN A 12 7.25 7.12 17.51
C GLN A 12 6.25 7.13 18.67
N VAL A 13 5.06 6.51 18.55
CA VAL A 13 3.96 6.76 19.52
C VAL A 13 4.03 5.92 20.81
N LYS A 14 4.92 4.92 20.96
CA LYS A 14 4.96 4.08 22.18
C LYS A 14 6.34 3.72 22.72
N LYS A 15 7.27 4.68 22.82
CA LYS A 15 8.52 4.46 23.60
C LYS A 15 8.38 4.99 25.04
N LYS A 16 7.74 4.18 25.91
CA LYS A 16 7.97 4.28 27.36
C LYS A 16 9.42 3.84 27.60
N VAL A 17 10.17 4.71 28.28
CA VAL A 17 11.61 4.61 28.51
C VAL A 17 11.90 3.46 29.47
N GLU A 18 12.27 2.31 28.92
CA GLU A 18 13.01 1.28 29.65
C GLU A 18 14.49 1.50 29.33
N VAL A 19 15.27 1.86 30.35
CA VAL A 19 16.70 2.16 30.23
C VAL A 19 17.45 0.83 30.10
N GLU A 20 17.41 0.23 28.90
CA GLU A 20 18.34 -0.83 28.53
C GLU A 20 19.74 -0.23 28.41
N LYS A 21 20.69 -0.84 29.12
CA LYS A 21 22.13 -0.53 29.05
C LYS A 21 22.59 -0.69 27.61
N LYS A 22 22.69 0.42 26.88
CA LYS A 22 23.35 0.44 25.57
C LYS A 22 24.78 -0.09 25.74
N PRO A 23 25.22 -1.04 24.90
CA PRO A 23 26.61 -1.46 24.88
C PRO A 23 27.49 -0.23 24.55
N ILE A 24 28.55 -0.08 25.34
CA ILE A 24 29.55 0.99 25.19
C ILE A 24 30.27 0.73 23.86
N ILE A 25 29.94 1.52 22.83
CA ILE A 25 30.62 1.56 21.53
C ILE A 25 31.72 2.63 21.67
N VAL A 26 32.91 2.27 22.13
CA VAL A 26 34.02 3.25 22.31
C VAL A 26 35.31 2.88 21.56
N GLU A 27 35.42 1.72 20.90
CA GLU A 27 36.71 1.29 20.32
C GLU A 27 36.80 1.26 18.77
N ALA A 28 35.83 1.83 18.05
CA ALA A 28 35.78 1.69 16.59
C ALA A 28 36.60 2.73 15.79
N GLU A 29 37.01 3.87 16.38
CA GLU A 29 37.70 4.92 15.64
C GLU A 29 39.18 4.61 15.40
N GLU A 30 39.89 4.04 16.38
CA GLU A 30 41.33 3.76 16.24
C GLU A 30 41.62 2.69 15.19
N GLN A 31 40.82 1.61 15.10
CA GLN A 31 41.02 0.53 14.12
C GLN A 31 40.82 0.98 12.67
N LYS A 32 39.98 2.01 12.44
CA LYS A 32 39.83 2.62 11.11
C LYS A 32 41.11 3.34 10.66
N THR A 33 41.97 3.75 11.58
CA THR A 33 43.16 4.55 11.26
C THR A 33 44.28 3.73 10.62
N ALA A 34 44.56 2.51 11.10
CA ALA A 34 45.65 1.69 10.56
C ALA A 34 45.36 1.19 9.14
N VAL A 35 44.14 0.71 8.90
CA VAL A 35 43.69 0.26 7.57
C VAL A 35 43.63 1.44 6.60
N LYS A 36 43.10 2.59 7.02
CA LYS A 36 43.07 3.80 6.20
C LYS A 36 44.49 4.26 5.85
N HIS A 37 45.40 4.27 6.82
CA HIS A 37 46.80 4.63 6.61
C HIS A 37 47.49 3.68 5.61
N TYR A 38 47.23 2.38 5.70
CA TYR A 38 47.72 1.41 4.72
C TYR A 38 47.26 1.74 3.29
N PHE A 39 45.97 2.04 3.09
CA PHE A 39 45.45 2.45 1.78
C PHE A 39 46.01 3.80 1.29
N GLU A 40 46.22 4.75 2.20
CA GLU A 40 46.85 6.04 1.88
C GLU A 40 48.30 5.87 1.42
N LEU A 41 49.07 4.98 2.07
CA LEU A 41 50.43 4.63 1.66
C LEU A 41 50.44 3.96 0.28
N TRP A 42 49.56 3.00 0.03
CA TRP A 42 49.39 2.39 -1.29
C TRP A 42 49.03 3.42 -2.37
N ASN A 43 48.13 4.36 -2.06
CA ASN A 43 47.79 5.44 -2.97
C ASN A 43 48.98 6.37 -3.25
N LYS A 44 49.82 6.66 -2.23
CA LYS A 44 51.05 7.47 -2.40
C LYS A 44 52.05 6.76 -3.31
N ILE A 45 52.24 5.45 -3.14
CA ILE A 45 53.16 4.63 -3.96
C ILE A 45 52.65 4.49 -5.40
N SER A 46 51.33 4.31 -5.56
CA SER A 46 50.72 4.30 -6.88
C SER A 46 50.97 5.63 -7.61
N LYS A 47 50.80 6.76 -6.91
CA LYS A 47 51.07 8.11 -7.46
C LYS A 47 52.54 8.36 -7.79
N SER A 48 53.48 7.75 -7.05
CA SER A 48 54.91 7.85 -7.34
C SER A 48 55.36 6.96 -8.50
N ARG A 49 54.43 6.38 -9.29
CA ARG A 49 54.72 5.40 -10.34
C ARG A 49 55.50 4.20 -9.81
N PHE A 50 55.23 3.78 -8.57
CA PHE A 50 55.88 2.65 -7.92
C PHE A 50 57.41 2.79 -7.79
N GLN A 51 57.90 4.02 -7.59
CA GLN A 51 59.27 4.22 -7.13
C GLN A 51 59.39 3.74 -5.68
N TRP A 52 59.98 2.55 -5.50
CA TRP A 52 60.21 1.93 -4.20
C TRP A 52 61.51 2.46 -3.60
N ASP A 53 61.41 3.35 -2.63
CA ASP A 53 62.54 3.66 -1.76
C ASP A 53 62.49 2.78 -0.49
N ALA A 54 63.66 2.61 0.15
CA ALA A 54 63.77 1.78 1.34
C ALA A 54 62.88 2.26 2.50
N ALA A 55 62.62 3.58 2.56
CA ALA A 55 61.80 4.18 3.60
C ALA A 55 60.32 3.84 3.43
N ALA A 56 59.78 3.90 2.21
CA ALA A 56 58.41 3.53 1.88
C ALA A 56 58.16 2.04 2.13
N TYR A 57 59.13 1.18 1.80
CA TYR A 57 59.04 -0.25 2.11
C TYR A 57 58.97 -0.49 3.62
N GLU A 58 59.85 0.15 4.40
CA GLU A 58 59.87 0.01 5.85
C GLU A 58 58.58 0.53 6.49
N GLU A 59 58.05 1.66 5.99
CA GLU A 59 56.80 2.26 6.46
C GLU A 59 55.60 1.35 6.18
N ILE A 60 55.47 0.81 4.95
CA ILE A 60 54.42 -0.17 4.64
C ILE A 60 54.55 -1.41 5.50
N SER A 61 55.76 -1.95 5.67
CA SER A 61 55.96 -3.17 6.46
C SER A 61 55.51 -2.98 7.90
N LYS A 62 55.85 -1.85 8.53
CA LYS A 62 55.37 -1.49 9.87
C LYS A 62 53.84 -1.35 9.92
N VAL A 63 53.23 -0.71 8.93
CA VAL A 63 51.77 -0.54 8.88
C VAL A 63 51.07 -1.87 8.59
N ALA A 64 51.64 -2.73 7.77
CA ALA A 64 51.11 -4.05 7.45
C ALA A 64 51.06 -4.97 8.69
N GLU A 65 52.11 -4.98 9.52
CA GLU A 65 52.08 -5.77 10.77
C GLU A 65 51.03 -5.22 11.75
N ARG A 66 50.87 -3.88 11.87
CA ARG A 66 49.78 -3.29 12.67
C ARG A 66 48.40 -3.68 12.16
N VAL A 67 48.17 -3.58 10.84
CA VAL A 67 46.91 -4.00 10.20
C VAL A 67 46.64 -5.48 10.45
N LYS A 68 47.66 -6.33 10.37
CA LYS A 68 47.54 -7.76 10.64
C LYS A 68 47.17 -8.06 12.09
N GLU A 69 47.77 -7.36 13.06
CA GLU A 69 47.41 -7.47 14.47
C GLU A 69 45.97 -7.01 14.75
N ASP A 70 45.57 -5.87 14.18
CA ASP A 70 44.20 -5.35 14.31
C ASP A 70 43.17 -6.26 13.63
N LEU A 71 43.52 -6.82 12.47
CA LEU A 71 42.68 -7.78 11.76
C LEU A 71 42.52 -9.08 12.58
N ALA A 72 43.60 -9.57 13.20
CA ALA A 72 43.55 -10.75 14.06
C ALA A 72 42.62 -10.56 15.27
N LYS A 73 42.53 -9.34 15.81
CA LYS A 73 41.62 -8.99 16.91
C LYS A 73 40.16 -8.84 16.46
N THR A 74 39.93 -8.29 15.27
CA THR A 74 38.58 -8.00 14.75
C THR A 74 37.89 -9.21 14.10
N ILE A 75 38.64 -10.14 13.49
CA ILE A 75 38.08 -11.35 12.85
C ILE A 75 37.14 -12.13 13.80
N PRO A 76 37.52 -12.48 15.04
CA PRO A 76 36.65 -13.20 15.96
C PRO A 76 35.35 -12.43 16.27
N GLU A 77 35.42 -11.11 16.40
CA GLU A 77 34.26 -10.26 16.67
C GLU A 77 33.29 -10.24 15.48
N VAL A 78 33.80 -10.04 14.27
CA VAL A 78 32.99 -10.09 13.04
C VAL A 78 32.33 -11.46 12.89
N LYS A 79 33.04 -12.56 13.16
CA LYS A 79 32.47 -13.91 13.16
C LYS A 79 31.31 -14.05 14.15
N ARG A 80 31.46 -13.51 15.37
CA ARG A 80 30.38 -13.51 16.39
C ARG A 80 29.18 -12.70 15.93
N ARG A 81 29.37 -11.47 15.45
CA ARG A 81 28.28 -10.60 14.96
C ARG A 81 27.56 -11.23 13.78
N ARG A 82 28.28 -11.85 12.83
CA ARG A 82 27.71 -12.64 11.73
C ARG A 82 26.82 -13.78 12.22
N ALA A 83 27.28 -14.54 13.23
CA ALA A 83 26.47 -15.62 13.81
C ALA A 83 25.19 -15.10 14.49
N ILE A 84 25.27 -13.96 15.19
CA ILE A 84 24.10 -13.30 15.79
C ILE A 84 23.11 -12.88 14.71
N ILE A 85 23.56 -12.23 13.63
CA ILE A 85 22.69 -11.85 12.51
C ILE A 85 21.97 -13.08 11.96
N LYS A 86 22.68 -14.18 11.69
CA LYS A 86 22.07 -15.42 11.17
C LYS A 86 21.01 -15.99 12.13
N GLN A 87 21.27 -15.94 13.43
CA GLN A 87 20.28 -16.35 14.44
C GLN A 87 19.05 -15.43 14.44
N LEU A 88 19.24 -14.11 14.35
CA LEU A 88 18.15 -13.14 14.27
C LEU A 88 17.32 -13.30 12.99
N ILE A 89 17.96 -13.59 11.86
CA ILE A 89 17.26 -13.92 10.60
C ILE A 89 16.36 -15.15 10.83
N GLY A 90 16.88 -16.23 11.41
CA GLY A 90 16.10 -17.42 11.73
C GLY A 90 14.90 -17.13 12.65
N LYS A 91 15.09 -16.32 13.70
CA LYS A 91 14.00 -15.87 14.59
C LYS A 91 12.96 -15.04 13.85
N THR A 92 13.38 -14.14 12.97
CA THR A 92 12.51 -13.28 12.17
C THR A 92 11.64 -14.12 11.25
N LEU A 93 12.21 -15.13 10.58
CA LEU A 93 11.46 -16.07 9.74
C LEU A 93 10.40 -16.87 10.52
N ILE A 94 10.68 -17.23 11.78
CA ILE A 94 9.70 -17.89 12.67
C ILE A 94 8.55 -16.93 13.02
N LEU A 95 8.85 -15.66 13.33
CA LEU A 95 7.83 -14.65 13.63
C LEU A 95 6.94 -14.36 12.42
N LEU A 96 7.52 -14.29 11.21
CA LEU A 96 6.78 -14.21 9.96
C LEU A 96 5.82 -15.40 9.78
N GLY A 97 6.29 -16.62 10.05
CA GLY A 97 5.44 -17.82 10.02
C GLY A 97 4.28 -17.77 11.04
N LYS A 98 4.46 -17.05 12.15
CA LYS A 98 3.42 -16.79 13.16
C LYS A 98 2.54 -15.57 12.85
N LYS A 99 2.79 -14.86 11.74
CA LYS A 99 2.13 -13.61 11.37
C LYS A 99 2.30 -12.47 12.38
N ASP A 100 3.40 -12.49 13.14
CA ASP A 100 3.76 -11.40 14.06
C ASP A 100 4.71 -10.41 13.35
N TYR A 101 4.11 -9.60 12.47
CA TYR A 101 4.85 -8.67 11.62
C TYR A 101 5.54 -7.56 12.42
N ALA A 102 4.91 -7.08 13.49
CA ALA A 102 5.48 -6.01 14.31
C ALA A 102 6.78 -6.46 14.99
N ALA A 103 6.79 -7.66 15.57
CA ALA A 103 8.01 -8.22 16.16
C ALA A 103 9.06 -8.55 15.08
N ALA A 104 8.64 -9.07 13.92
CA ALA A 104 9.54 -9.34 12.80
C ALA A 104 10.24 -8.07 12.28
N THR A 105 9.51 -6.97 12.09
CA THR A 105 10.09 -5.68 11.67
C THR A 105 11.08 -5.14 12.70
N LYS A 106 10.79 -5.28 14.00
CA LYS A 106 11.72 -4.86 15.07
C LYS A 106 13.04 -5.65 14.99
N LEU A 107 12.99 -6.97 14.81
CA LEU A 107 14.20 -7.78 14.66
C LEU A 107 14.95 -7.45 13.37
N TYR A 108 14.24 -7.13 12.29
CA TYR A 108 14.87 -6.68 11.05
C TYR A 108 15.68 -5.39 11.25
N SER A 109 15.15 -4.41 11.99
CA SER A 109 15.90 -3.20 12.34
C SER A 109 17.17 -3.52 13.13
N GLU A 110 17.08 -4.41 14.12
CA GLU A 110 18.25 -4.85 14.91
C GLU A 110 19.31 -5.55 14.03
N ILE A 111 18.89 -6.36 13.06
CA ILE A 111 19.78 -6.98 12.07
C ILE A 111 20.53 -5.92 11.27
N CYS A 112 19.84 -4.87 10.80
CA CYS A 112 20.44 -3.77 10.06
C CYS A 112 21.44 -2.98 10.92
N GLU A 113 21.11 -2.68 12.17
CA GLU A 113 22.02 -2.00 13.10
C GLU A 113 23.32 -2.81 13.33
N ILE A 114 23.20 -4.12 13.55
CA ILE A 114 24.39 -4.99 13.71
C ILE A 114 25.19 -5.05 12.41
N ARG A 115 24.53 -5.13 11.24
CA ARG A 115 25.21 -5.12 9.93
C ARG A 115 25.97 -3.82 9.69
N ASP A 116 25.40 -2.67 10.03
CA ASP A 116 26.02 -1.36 9.86
C ASP A 116 27.18 -1.11 10.81
N SER A 117 27.19 -1.83 11.94
CA SER A 117 28.30 -1.81 12.88
C SER A 117 29.54 -2.63 12.44
N LEU A 118 29.44 -3.41 11.35
CA LEU A 118 30.57 -4.20 10.83
C LEU A 118 31.59 -3.30 10.10
N PRO A 119 32.91 -3.52 10.27
CA PRO A 119 33.91 -2.70 9.61
C PRO A 119 33.85 -2.81 8.07
N ASP A 120 34.04 -1.69 7.37
CA ASP A 120 33.84 -1.60 5.93
C ASP A 120 34.81 -2.47 5.10
N PHE A 121 35.96 -2.83 5.66
CA PHE A 121 36.98 -3.62 4.98
C PHE A 121 36.66 -5.14 4.90
N PHE A 122 35.63 -5.63 5.60
CA PHE A 122 35.12 -7.01 5.48
C PHE A 122 34.10 -7.12 4.34
N LEU A 123 34.56 -6.88 3.11
CA LEU A 123 33.68 -6.76 1.93
C LEU A 123 32.97 -8.07 1.59
N GLU A 124 33.66 -9.21 1.70
CA GLU A 124 33.09 -10.52 1.36
C GLU A 124 32.00 -10.91 2.34
N GLU A 125 32.27 -10.83 3.65
CA GLU A 125 31.30 -11.16 4.70
C GLU A 125 30.08 -10.22 4.66
N ARG A 126 30.30 -8.92 4.42
CA ARG A 126 29.19 -7.97 4.25
C ARG A 126 28.37 -8.27 3.02
N LYS A 127 28.99 -8.65 1.90
CA LYS A 127 28.27 -9.02 0.67
C LYS A 127 27.39 -10.25 0.87
N GLU A 128 27.92 -11.28 1.54
CA GLU A 128 27.14 -12.47 1.89
C GLU A 128 25.95 -12.10 2.81
N LEU A 129 26.20 -11.35 3.88
CA LEU A 129 25.16 -10.91 4.81
C LEU A 129 24.10 -10.04 4.14
N ASN A 130 24.50 -9.11 3.28
CA ASN A 130 23.57 -8.25 2.55
C ASN A 130 22.66 -9.06 1.63
N THR A 131 23.16 -10.15 1.04
CA THR A 131 22.34 -11.05 0.24
C THR A 131 21.28 -11.73 1.11
N GLU A 132 21.67 -12.27 2.27
CA GLU A 132 20.72 -12.91 3.21
C GLU A 132 19.69 -11.90 3.79
N ILE A 133 20.14 -10.70 4.16
CA ILE A 133 19.29 -9.61 4.67
C ILE A 133 18.31 -9.13 3.60
N PHE A 134 18.76 -9.03 2.34
CA PHE A 134 17.91 -8.65 1.22
C PHE A 134 16.79 -9.69 0.99
N MET A 135 17.12 -10.98 0.98
CA MET A 135 16.11 -12.04 0.88
C MET A 135 15.10 -12.00 2.04
N LEU A 136 15.56 -11.69 3.26
CA LEU A 136 14.67 -11.50 4.41
C LEU A 136 13.76 -10.27 4.23
N TYR A 137 14.30 -9.16 3.73
CA TYR A 137 13.55 -7.95 3.45
C TYR A 137 12.45 -8.18 2.40
N GLU A 138 12.79 -8.83 1.27
CA GLU A 138 11.82 -9.15 0.23
C GLU A 138 10.65 -9.97 0.80
N LYS A 139 10.96 -11.00 1.58
CA LYS A 139 9.96 -11.86 2.21
C LYS A 139 9.10 -11.11 3.24
N LEU A 140 9.73 -10.30 4.09
CA LEU A 140 9.04 -9.49 5.11
C LEU A 140 8.04 -8.54 4.44
N HIS A 141 8.45 -7.84 3.38
CA HIS A 141 7.57 -6.94 2.64
C HIS A 141 6.47 -7.68 1.90
N GLU A 142 6.77 -8.80 1.23
CA GLU A 142 5.76 -9.61 0.55
C GLU A 142 4.66 -10.08 1.52
N ASP A 143 5.02 -10.54 2.72
CA ASP A 143 4.05 -11.00 3.71
C ASP A 143 3.25 -9.83 4.33
N ILE A 144 3.89 -8.68 4.59
CA ILE A 144 3.22 -7.47 5.10
C ILE A 144 2.24 -6.93 4.07
N ASP A 145 2.67 -6.79 2.81
CA ASP A 145 1.83 -6.32 1.71
C ASP A 145 0.66 -7.27 1.49
N SER A 146 0.91 -8.58 1.52
CA SER A 146 -0.15 -9.60 1.40
C SER A 146 -1.20 -9.48 2.50
N LYS A 147 -0.77 -9.28 3.76
CA LYS A 147 -1.69 -9.03 4.88
C LYS A 147 -2.45 -7.72 4.67
N PHE A 148 -1.76 -6.64 4.33
CA PHE A 148 -2.38 -5.33 4.11
C PHE A 148 -3.44 -5.40 3.01
N ILE A 149 -3.14 -6.06 1.88
CA ILE A 149 -4.09 -6.30 0.79
C ILE A 149 -5.30 -7.11 1.29
N ALA A 150 -5.08 -8.14 2.11
CA ALA A 150 -6.16 -8.97 2.63
C ALA A 150 -7.07 -8.19 3.59
N ASP A 151 -6.50 -7.48 4.57
CA ASP A 151 -7.21 -6.64 5.54
C ASP A 151 -8.01 -5.54 4.82
N PHE A 152 -7.42 -4.97 3.76
CA PHE A 152 -8.08 -3.96 2.94
C PHE A 152 -9.25 -4.53 2.13
N LYS A 153 -9.09 -5.71 1.50
CA LYS A 153 -10.18 -6.39 0.78
C LYS A 153 -11.34 -6.75 1.71
N ASP A 154 -11.05 -7.20 2.93
CA ASP A 154 -12.07 -7.46 3.95
C ASP A 154 -12.83 -6.18 4.30
N SER A 155 -12.11 -5.07 4.48
CA SER A 155 -12.71 -3.76 4.75
C SER A 155 -13.62 -3.28 3.61
N ILE A 156 -13.18 -3.42 2.35
CA ILE A 156 -14.03 -3.15 1.17
C ILE A 156 -15.31 -4.00 1.21
N SER A 157 -15.16 -5.29 1.52
CA SER A 157 -16.29 -6.24 1.50
C SER A 157 -17.32 -5.88 2.56
N LYS A 158 -16.88 -5.46 3.74
CA LYS A 158 -17.74 -4.94 4.82
C LYS A 158 -18.52 -3.70 4.39
N VAL A 159 -17.85 -2.69 3.83
CA VAL A 159 -18.51 -1.46 3.34
C VAL A 159 -19.55 -1.81 2.27
N ARG A 160 -19.22 -2.66 1.30
CA ARG A 160 -20.14 -3.09 0.24
C ARG A 160 -21.35 -3.84 0.79
N SER A 161 -21.15 -4.72 1.77
CA SER A 161 -22.25 -5.43 2.44
C SER A 161 -23.22 -4.42 3.07
N HIS A 162 -22.73 -3.45 3.82
CA HIS A 162 -23.58 -2.43 4.44
C HIS A 162 -24.31 -1.55 3.41
N ILE A 163 -23.66 -1.19 2.29
CA ILE A 163 -24.30 -0.49 1.18
C ILE A 163 -25.44 -1.35 0.59
N GLN A 164 -25.21 -2.64 0.37
CA GLN A 164 -26.20 -3.55 -0.19
C GLN A 164 -27.38 -3.79 0.76
N ASP A 165 -27.11 -3.93 2.05
CA ASP A 165 -28.14 -4.08 3.09
C ASP A 165 -29.01 -2.82 3.15
N ALA A 166 -28.39 -1.63 3.17
CA ALA A 166 -29.10 -0.36 3.16
C ALA A 166 -30.00 -0.21 1.92
N ALA A 167 -29.50 -0.54 0.73
CA ALA A 167 -30.27 -0.54 -0.51
C ALA A 167 -31.46 -1.51 -0.45
N SER A 168 -31.26 -2.72 0.09
CA SER A 168 -32.32 -3.73 0.24
C SER A 168 -33.44 -3.29 1.19
N HIS A 169 -33.07 -2.61 2.29
CA HIS A 169 -34.03 -2.01 3.22
C HIS A 169 -34.77 -0.82 2.61
N LEU A 170 -34.09 -0.02 1.78
CA LEU A 170 -34.70 1.07 1.02
C LEU A 170 -35.78 0.56 0.06
N ASP A 171 -35.49 -0.51 -0.69
CA ASP A 171 -36.44 -1.17 -1.60
C ASP A 171 -37.67 -1.72 -0.85
N SER A 172 -37.44 -2.21 0.37
CA SER A 172 -38.49 -2.71 1.27
C SER A 172 -39.25 -1.58 1.99
N LYS A 173 -38.94 -0.31 1.70
CA LYS A 173 -39.49 0.90 2.34
C LYS A 173 -39.25 1.00 3.86
N ASN A 174 -38.26 0.27 4.36
CA ASN A 174 -37.86 0.33 5.76
C ASN A 174 -36.75 1.36 5.96
N MET A 175 -37.15 2.63 6.09
CA MET A 175 -36.23 3.78 6.06
C MET A 175 -35.28 3.84 7.26
N GLU A 176 -35.72 3.41 8.44
CA GLU A 176 -34.90 3.47 9.65
C GLU A 176 -33.72 2.50 9.55
N ASP A 177 -33.97 1.26 9.13
CA ASP A 177 -32.91 0.27 8.94
C ASP A 177 -31.98 0.66 7.79
N ALA A 178 -32.52 1.19 6.68
CA ALA A 178 -31.70 1.68 5.56
C ALA A 178 -30.71 2.75 6.03
N LYS A 179 -31.18 3.70 6.85
CA LYS A 179 -30.33 4.74 7.44
C LYS A 179 -29.29 4.15 8.38
N ASN A 180 -29.66 3.23 9.26
CA ASN A 180 -28.74 2.58 10.20
C ASN A 180 -27.60 1.83 9.48
N PHE A 181 -27.91 1.10 8.40
CA PHE A 181 -26.89 0.42 7.60
C PHE A 181 -26.01 1.41 6.82
N TYR A 182 -26.57 2.52 6.33
CA TYR A 182 -25.80 3.58 5.70
C TYR A 182 -24.78 4.20 6.66
N GLU A 183 -25.18 4.51 7.90
CA GLU A 183 -24.28 5.04 8.94
C GLU A 183 -23.13 4.06 9.23
N ARG A 184 -23.44 2.76 9.38
CA ARG A 184 -22.42 1.71 9.52
C ARG A 184 -21.48 1.62 8.32
N ALA A 185 -21.99 1.83 7.10
CA ALA A 185 -21.16 1.85 5.90
C ALA A 185 -20.18 3.03 5.90
N ILE A 186 -20.62 4.21 6.36
CA ILE A 186 -19.77 5.40 6.52
C ILE A 186 -18.71 5.19 7.60
N ASP A 187 -19.07 4.61 8.74
CA ASP A 187 -18.12 4.29 9.82
C ASP A 187 -17.06 3.28 9.34
N ALA A 188 -17.50 2.23 8.62
CA ALA A 188 -16.60 1.27 8.01
C ALA A 188 -15.69 1.92 6.94
N TYR A 189 -16.22 2.86 6.15
CA TYR A 189 -15.47 3.59 5.11
C TYR A 189 -14.41 4.53 5.69
N THR A 190 -14.75 5.27 6.75
CA THR A 190 -13.86 6.22 7.41
C THR A 190 -12.74 5.52 8.19
N SER A 191 -12.98 4.31 8.69
CA SER A 191 -11.97 3.47 9.34
C SER A 191 -11.06 2.70 8.38
N MET A 192 -11.32 2.74 7.06
CA MET A 192 -10.41 2.16 6.06
C MET A 192 -9.08 2.90 6.03
N SER A 193 -7.98 2.16 5.94
CA SER A 193 -6.63 2.70 5.75
C SER A 193 -6.54 3.60 4.50
N GLU A 194 -5.57 4.52 4.45
CA GLU A 194 -5.39 5.49 3.35
C GLU A 194 -4.91 4.85 2.03
N GLY A 195 -4.69 3.53 2.00
CA GLY A 195 -4.32 2.81 0.78
C GLY A 195 -5.45 2.72 -0.26
N PHE A 196 -5.08 2.36 -1.49
CA PHE A 196 -6.01 2.04 -2.59
C PHE A 196 -7.07 3.15 -2.83
N LEU A 197 -6.57 4.36 -3.06
CA LEU A 197 -7.38 5.56 -3.24
C LEU A 197 -8.48 5.38 -4.30
N GLN A 198 -8.23 4.60 -5.35
CA GLN A 198 -9.19 4.38 -6.42
C GLN A 198 -10.45 3.64 -5.94
N GLU A 199 -10.28 2.51 -5.27
CA GLU A 199 -11.36 1.72 -4.69
C GLU A 199 -12.11 2.52 -3.61
N LYS A 200 -11.38 3.35 -2.84
CA LYS A 200 -11.98 4.26 -1.85
C LYS A 200 -12.81 5.37 -2.51
N ILE A 201 -12.38 5.91 -3.65
CA ILE A 201 -13.17 6.88 -4.43
C ILE A 201 -14.44 6.22 -4.96
N GLU A 202 -14.36 4.98 -5.46
CA GLU A 202 -15.52 4.25 -5.98
C GLU A 202 -16.55 3.94 -4.89
N LEU A 203 -16.10 3.47 -3.72
CA LEU A 203 -16.97 3.28 -2.56
C LEU A 203 -17.59 4.61 -2.11
N GLY A 204 -16.81 5.70 -2.10
CA GLY A 204 -17.31 7.03 -1.78
C GLY A 204 -18.41 7.50 -2.73
N ALA A 205 -18.28 7.22 -4.03
CA ALA A 205 -19.31 7.52 -5.02
C ALA A 205 -20.59 6.71 -4.78
N GLN A 206 -20.47 5.41 -4.47
CA GLN A 206 -21.62 4.55 -4.13
C GLN A 206 -22.34 5.04 -2.86
N LEU A 207 -21.58 5.42 -1.83
CA LEU A 207 -22.14 5.98 -0.60
C LEU A 207 -22.86 7.31 -0.85
N ALA A 208 -22.31 8.18 -1.69
CA ALA A 208 -22.95 9.45 -2.05
C ALA A 208 -24.27 9.24 -2.83
N GLU A 209 -24.32 8.25 -3.72
CA GLU A 209 -25.52 7.85 -4.43
C GLU A 209 -26.59 7.28 -3.47
N LEU A 210 -26.21 6.33 -2.61
CA LEU A 210 -27.09 5.75 -1.61
C LEU A 210 -27.66 6.82 -0.65
N TYR A 211 -26.84 7.77 -0.22
CA TYR A 211 -27.29 8.90 0.61
C TYR A 211 -28.38 9.72 -0.08
N LYS A 212 -28.19 10.02 -1.36
CA LYS A 212 -29.16 10.77 -2.17
C LYS A 212 -30.49 10.02 -2.24
N ASP A 213 -30.45 8.71 -2.46
CA ASP A 213 -31.65 7.88 -2.59
C ASP A 213 -32.42 7.74 -1.27
N ILE A 214 -31.70 7.55 -0.16
CA ILE A 214 -32.30 7.56 1.19
C ILE A 214 -32.94 8.92 1.46
N SER A 215 -32.22 10.03 1.22
CA SER A 215 -32.73 11.39 1.45
C SER A 215 -34.00 11.68 0.65
N ILE A 216 -34.05 11.31 -0.63
CA ILE A 216 -35.24 11.49 -1.48
C ILE A 216 -36.41 10.65 -0.93
N SER A 217 -36.15 9.39 -0.58
CA SER A 217 -37.19 8.47 -0.10
C SER A 217 -37.79 8.91 1.23
N MET A 218 -36.97 9.40 2.16
CA MET A 218 -37.43 9.99 3.42
C MET A 218 -38.30 11.24 3.18
N GLN A 219 -37.92 12.11 2.24
CA GLN A 219 -38.72 13.28 1.89
C GLN A 219 -40.08 12.86 1.32
N ILE A 220 -40.11 11.89 0.40
CA ILE A 220 -41.35 11.35 -0.16
C ILE A 220 -42.26 10.80 0.95
N GLN A 221 -41.71 9.99 1.86
CA GLN A 221 -42.47 9.43 2.99
C GLN A 221 -43.05 10.52 3.89
N SER A 222 -42.26 11.56 4.20
CA SER A 222 -42.72 12.68 5.02
C SER A 222 -43.86 13.47 4.38
N LEU A 223 -43.84 13.64 3.05
CA LEU A 223 -44.89 14.31 2.29
C LEU A 223 -46.16 13.45 2.23
N GLN A 224 -46.01 12.13 2.05
CA GLN A 224 -47.14 11.19 2.09
C GLN A 224 -47.84 11.22 3.45
N GLN A 225 -47.08 11.18 4.55
CA GLN A 225 -47.63 11.31 5.91
C GLN A 225 -48.39 12.63 6.11
N LYS A 226 -47.86 13.76 5.63
CA LYS A 226 -48.54 15.06 5.69
C LYS A 226 -49.85 15.07 4.89
N LEU A 227 -49.85 14.48 3.69
CA LEU A 227 -51.05 14.37 2.86
C LEU A 227 -52.12 13.51 3.51
N ASP A 228 -51.73 12.39 4.13
CA ASP A 228 -52.68 11.49 4.79
C ASP A 228 -53.25 12.10 6.09
N ASN A 229 -52.43 12.81 6.87
CA ASN A 229 -52.91 13.57 8.03
C ASN A 229 -53.91 14.68 7.65
N ASN A 230 -53.70 15.35 6.52
CA ASN A 230 -54.62 16.39 6.04
C ASN A 230 -55.96 15.84 5.55
N LYS A 231 -55.98 14.63 4.95
CA LYS A 231 -57.25 13.98 4.54
C LYS A 231 -58.16 13.70 5.74
N ILE A 232 -57.58 13.33 6.87
CA ILE A 232 -58.34 13.05 8.11
C ILE A 232 -59.02 14.33 8.63
N LEU A 233 -58.38 15.48 8.48
CA LEU A 233 -58.94 16.78 8.89
C LEU A 233 -60.00 17.34 7.91
N SER A 234 -60.02 16.89 6.66
CA SER A 234 -60.93 17.42 5.62
C SER A 234 -62.23 16.61 5.42
N HIS A 235 -62.56 15.65 6.29
CA HIS A 235 -63.85 14.95 6.26
C HIS A 235 -64.89 15.58 7.19
N SER A 236 -65.11 16.89 7.04
CA SER A 236 -66.47 17.41 7.21
C SER A 236 -67.15 17.27 5.84
N PRO A 237 -68.16 16.39 5.69
CA PRO A 237 -68.82 16.21 4.40
C PRO A 237 -69.38 17.57 3.96
N PRO A 238 -69.01 18.10 2.79
CA PRO A 238 -69.56 19.35 2.30
C PRO A 238 -71.08 19.19 2.17
N LYS A 239 -71.82 20.20 2.66
CA LYS A 239 -73.28 20.27 2.48
C LYS A 239 -73.59 20.07 0.98
N ALA A 240 -74.65 19.33 0.68
CA ALA A 240 -74.93 18.78 -0.64
C ALA A 240 -74.93 19.79 -1.81
N GLU A 241 -75.09 21.08 -1.53
CA GLU A 241 -75.13 22.16 -2.53
C GLU A 241 -73.77 22.46 -3.19
N ASP A 242 -72.64 22.20 -2.53
CA ASP A 242 -71.30 22.52 -3.09
C ASP A 242 -70.74 21.43 -4.03
N LYS A 243 -71.37 20.26 -4.07
CA LYS A 243 -70.88 19.10 -4.85
C LYS A 243 -70.94 19.33 -6.37
N LEU A 244 -71.91 20.10 -6.85
CA LEU A 244 -72.09 20.35 -8.29
C LEU A 244 -71.10 21.37 -8.86
N ARG A 245 -70.67 22.36 -8.07
CA ARG A 245 -69.63 23.34 -8.49
C ARG A 245 -68.23 22.74 -8.54
N TYR A 246 -67.93 21.77 -7.68
CA TYR A 246 -66.59 21.17 -7.62
C TYR A 246 -66.33 20.21 -8.80
N LEU A 247 -67.37 19.48 -9.25
CA LEU A 247 -67.25 18.54 -10.37
C LEU A 247 -67.06 19.25 -11.72
N SER A 248 -67.61 20.46 -11.92
CA SER A 248 -67.39 21.22 -13.16
C SER A 248 -65.96 21.75 -13.31
N GLY A 249 -65.21 21.93 -12.21
CA GLY A 249 -63.83 22.40 -12.24
C GLY A 249 -62.78 21.31 -12.55
N ILE A 250 -63.10 20.04 -12.26
CA ILE A 250 -62.19 18.90 -12.47
C ILE A 250 -62.18 18.47 -13.95
N ALA A 251 -63.33 18.54 -14.63
CA ALA A 251 -63.44 18.20 -16.06
C ALA A 251 -62.60 19.10 -16.98
N SER A 252 -62.21 20.30 -16.54
CA SER A 252 -61.40 21.22 -17.35
C SER A 252 -59.88 21.04 -17.20
N ARG A 253 -59.40 20.24 -16.23
CA ARG A 253 -57.96 20.11 -15.94
C ARG A 253 -57.34 18.78 -16.35
N SER A 254 -58.12 17.78 -16.76
CA SER A 254 -57.60 16.44 -17.09
C SER A 254 -56.92 16.31 -18.45
N ASN A 255 -56.95 17.34 -19.32
CA ASN A 255 -56.45 17.22 -20.70
C ASN A 255 -55.01 17.73 -20.93
N LYS A 256 -54.18 17.94 -19.90
CA LYS A 256 -52.87 18.59 -20.08
C LYS A 256 -51.64 17.94 -19.42
N ILE A 257 -51.72 16.72 -18.89
CA ILE A 257 -50.59 16.14 -18.11
C ILE A 257 -49.98 14.85 -18.72
N ASP A 258 -50.52 14.29 -19.80
CA ASP A 258 -50.08 12.98 -20.31
C ASP A 258 -48.94 12.97 -21.35
N ALA A 259 -48.10 14.01 -21.46
CA ALA A 259 -47.13 14.12 -22.57
C ALA A 259 -45.63 14.08 -22.22
N GLU A 260 -45.20 14.08 -20.95
CA GLU A 260 -43.76 14.19 -20.64
C GLU A 260 -43.31 13.31 -19.47
N LYS A 261 -43.21 11.99 -19.71
CA LYS A 261 -42.30 11.12 -18.95
C LYS A 261 -41.61 10.13 -19.89
N GLY A 262 -40.63 10.66 -20.61
CA GLY A 262 -39.65 9.88 -21.36
C GLY A 262 -38.73 9.11 -20.42
N ALA A 263 -38.61 7.81 -20.69
CA ALA A 263 -37.71 6.88 -20.04
C ALA A 263 -36.24 7.25 -20.29
N GLN A 264 -35.56 7.74 -19.25
CA GLN A 264 -34.10 7.78 -19.18
C GLN A 264 -33.67 7.36 -17.78
N GLY A 265 -33.12 6.17 -17.65
CA GLY A 265 -32.55 5.75 -16.38
C GLY A 265 -32.36 4.24 -16.31
N SER A 266 -31.32 3.72 -16.96
CA SER A 266 -30.66 2.43 -16.62
C SER A 266 -29.62 2.01 -17.67
N GLN A 267 -28.57 2.82 -17.92
CA GLN A 267 -27.42 2.38 -18.72
C GLN A 267 -26.06 2.97 -18.30
N LEU A 268 -25.85 3.32 -17.02
CA LEU A 268 -24.60 3.98 -16.58
C LEU A 268 -23.59 3.11 -15.80
N HIS A 269 -23.91 1.86 -15.44
CA HIS A 269 -23.01 1.05 -14.61
C HIS A 269 -22.02 0.12 -15.36
N SER A 270 -21.90 0.21 -16.70
CA SER A 270 -21.00 -0.67 -17.47
C SER A 270 -19.70 0.01 -17.97
N ILE A 271 -19.56 1.33 -17.80
CA ILE A 271 -18.48 2.09 -18.48
C ILE A 271 -17.21 2.24 -17.62
N GLN A 272 -17.29 2.12 -16.29
CA GLN A 272 -16.14 2.47 -15.43
C GLN A 272 -15.12 1.33 -15.22
N SER A 273 -15.53 0.07 -15.19
CA SER A 273 -14.60 -1.06 -14.95
C SER A 273 -13.61 -1.28 -16.11
N LYS A 274 -14.03 -1.03 -17.35
CA LYS A 274 -13.15 -1.11 -18.53
C LYS A 274 -12.02 -0.08 -18.50
N ASN A 275 -12.20 1.03 -17.78
CA ASN A 275 -11.24 2.13 -17.76
C ASN A 275 -10.10 1.93 -16.74
N LEU A 276 -10.30 1.08 -15.73
CA LEU A 276 -9.24 0.74 -14.78
C LEU A 276 -8.31 -0.33 -15.30
N LEU A 277 -8.89 -1.37 -15.90
CA LEU A 277 -8.10 -2.45 -16.47
C LEU A 277 -7.18 -1.92 -17.58
N SER A 278 -7.69 -1.05 -18.46
CA SER A 278 -6.88 -0.40 -19.50
C SER A 278 -5.75 0.45 -18.92
N LYS A 279 -5.98 1.23 -17.86
CA LYS A 279 -4.95 2.02 -17.17
C LYS A 279 -3.90 1.16 -16.49
N LEU A 280 -4.30 0.03 -15.89
CA LEU A 280 -3.37 -0.91 -15.26
C LEU A 280 -2.47 -1.57 -16.30
N ILE A 281 -3.05 -2.01 -17.42
CA ILE A 281 -2.33 -2.57 -18.57
C ILE A 281 -1.32 -1.54 -19.09
N ALA A 282 -1.75 -0.29 -19.34
CA ALA A 282 -0.87 0.78 -19.79
C ALA A 282 0.33 1.00 -18.85
N ARG A 283 0.09 1.12 -17.54
CA ARG A 283 1.16 1.28 -16.54
C ARG A 283 2.14 0.10 -16.51
N LYS A 284 1.64 -1.13 -16.67
CA LYS A 284 2.48 -2.33 -16.71
C LYS A 284 3.37 -2.36 -17.96
N LEU A 285 2.82 -1.96 -19.11
CA LEU A 285 3.58 -1.83 -20.36
C LEU A 285 4.62 -0.72 -20.28
N ASP A 286 4.29 0.43 -19.67
CA ASP A 286 5.25 1.51 -19.46
C ASP A 286 6.43 1.09 -18.56
N ARG A 287 6.16 0.37 -17.47
CA ARG A 287 7.22 -0.21 -16.61
C ARG A 287 8.08 -1.21 -17.37
N ALA A 288 7.46 -2.07 -18.18
CA ALA A 288 8.19 -3.02 -19.01
C ALA A 288 9.14 -2.30 -19.99
N LYS A 289 8.67 -1.25 -20.67
CA LYS A 289 9.50 -0.42 -21.56
C LYS A 289 10.66 0.24 -20.81
N ALA A 290 10.40 0.80 -19.62
CA ALA A 290 11.43 1.41 -18.80
C ALA A 290 12.49 0.39 -18.33
N HIS A 291 12.07 -0.83 -18.01
CA HIS A 291 12.98 -1.92 -17.64
C HIS A 291 13.82 -2.40 -18.83
N LEU A 292 13.24 -2.47 -20.02
CA LEU A 292 13.98 -2.78 -21.26
C LEU A 292 15.07 -1.74 -21.52
N GLN A 293 14.77 -0.44 -21.37
CA GLN A 293 15.76 0.64 -21.54
C GLN A 293 16.93 0.54 -20.54
N LYS A 294 16.71 -0.06 -19.38
CA LYS A 294 17.71 -0.26 -18.33
C LYS A 294 18.40 -1.64 -18.39
N ASN A 295 18.14 -2.43 -19.43
CA ASN A 295 18.62 -3.81 -19.56
C ASN A 295 18.17 -4.76 -18.42
N MET A 296 17.04 -4.49 -17.76
CA MET A 296 16.47 -5.34 -16.70
C MET A 296 15.45 -6.32 -17.30
N TYR A 297 15.94 -7.29 -18.09
CA TYR A 297 15.09 -8.14 -18.93
C TYR A 297 14.13 -9.04 -18.15
N ALA A 298 14.55 -9.61 -17.02
CA ALA A 298 13.71 -10.48 -16.20
C ALA A 298 12.47 -9.74 -15.65
N ASP A 299 12.66 -8.50 -15.18
CA ASP A 299 11.55 -7.70 -14.65
C ASP A 299 10.65 -7.16 -15.76
N ALA A 300 11.23 -6.82 -16.92
CA ALA A 300 10.44 -6.47 -18.10
C ALA A 300 9.54 -7.63 -18.50
N ARG A 301 10.10 -8.84 -18.61
CA ARG A 301 9.38 -10.08 -18.95
C ARG A 301 8.23 -10.36 -17.98
N ARG A 302 8.47 -10.29 -16.66
CA ARG A 302 7.41 -10.46 -15.64
C ARG A 302 6.24 -9.50 -15.84
N ASN A 303 6.50 -8.22 -16.13
CA ASN A 303 5.43 -7.25 -16.36
C ASN A 303 4.67 -7.55 -17.68
N ILE A 304 5.37 -7.90 -18.75
CA ILE A 304 4.75 -8.26 -20.05
C ILE A 304 3.87 -9.51 -19.90
N GLU A 305 4.38 -10.57 -19.28
CA GLU A 305 3.63 -11.80 -19.03
C GLU A 305 2.40 -11.54 -18.15
N SER A 306 2.49 -10.63 -17.17
CA SER A 306 1.33 -10.25 -16.35
C SER A 306 0.22 -9.59 -17.16
N VAL A 307 0.56 -8.80 -18.20
CA VAL A 307 -0.42 -8.21 -19.12
C VAL A 307 -1.05 -9.29 -19.99
N LEU A 308 -0.24 -10.18 -20.58
CA LEU A 308 -0.72 -11.26 -21.45
C LEU A 308 -1.60 -12.29 -20.74
N ARG A 309 -1.44 -12.48 -19.42
CA ARG A 309 -2.35 -13.31 -18.63
C ARG A 309 -3.76 -12.72 -18.55
N VAL A 310 -3.88 -11.40 -18.55
CA VAL A 310 -5.16 -10.70 -18.43
C VAL A 310 -5.78 -10.43 -19.80
N GLU A 311 -4.96 -10.03 -20.78
CA GLU A 311 -5.37 -9.78 -22.15
C GLU A 311 -4.42 -10.51 -23.12
N PRO A 312 -4.70 -11.80 -23.41
CA PRO A 312 -3.83 -12.64 -24.24
C PRO A 312 -3.58 -12.09 -25.64
N GLU A 313 -4.53 -11.32 -26.18
CA GLU A 313 -4.50 -10.72 -27.51
C GLU A 313 -3.90 -9.30 -27.53
N ASN A 314 -3.31 -8.81 -26.43
CA ASN A 314 -2.69 -7.48 -26.40
C ASN A 314 -1.45 -7.43 -27.33
N GLU A 315 -1.57 -6.77 -28.48
CA GLU A 315 -0.53 -6.74 -29.50
C GLU A 315 0.76 -6.08 -29.01
N GLU A 316 0.66 -5.00 -28.24
CA GLU A 316 1.81 -4.27 -27.71
C GLU A 316 2.65 -5.14 -26.77
N ALA A 317 1.99 -5.88 -25.86
CA ALA A 317 2.65 -6.83 -24.98
C ALA A 317 3.37 -7.95 -25.77
N ARG A 318 2.73 -8.50 -26.82
CA ARG A 318 3.34 -9.52 -27.70
C ARG A 318 4.56 -8.98 -28.45
N GLN A 319 4.51 -7.73 -28.92
CA GLN A 319 5.63 -7.08 -29.59
C GLN A 319 6.81 -6.85 -28.63
N LEU A 320 6.54 -6.34 -27.42
CA LEU A 320 7.58 -6.17 -26.41
C LEU A 320 8.21 -7.50 -26.00
N LEU A 321 7.43 -8.59 -25.90
CA LEU A 321 7.95 -9.92 -25.59
C LEU A 321 8.95 -10.41 -26.67
N LYS A 322 8.65 -10.16 -27.95
CA LYS A 322 9.54 -10.52 -29.08
C LYS A 322 10.83 -9.70 -29.12
N SER A 323 10.85 -8.51 -28.50
CA SER A 323 12.03 -7.65 -28.44
C SER A 323 13.07 -8.08 -27.38
N LEU A 324 12.72 -9.04 -26.52
CA LEU A 324 13.64 -9.56 -25.50
C LEU A 324 14.73 -10.44 -26.14
N PRO A 325 15.99 -10.35 -25.67
CA PRO A 325 17.06 -11.23 -26.14
C PRO A 325 16.77 -12.70 -25.78
N VAL A 326 16.97 -13.61 -26.74
CA VAL A 326 16.75 -15.05 -26.57
C VAL A 326 17.74 -15.58 -25.53
N GLY A 327 17.23 -15.94 -24.35
CA GLY A 327 18.04 -16.47 -23.24
C GLY A 327 17.71 -15.92 -21.83
N TYR A 328 16.74 -15.02 -21.71
CA TYR A 328 16.27 -14.43 -20.43
C TYR A 328 14.80 -14.67 -20.16
#